data_AF-A0A842NNK3-F1
#
_entry.id   AF-A0A842NNK3-F1
#
_cell.length_a   1.000
_cell.length_b   1.000
_cell.length_c   1.000
_cell.angle_alpha   90.00
_cell.angle_beta   90.00
_cell.angle_gamma   90.00
#
_symmetry.space_group_name_H-M   'P 1'
#
loop_
_entity.id
_entity.type
_entity.pdbx_description
1 polymer ?
#
loop_
_entity_poly.entity_id
_entity_poly.type
_entity_poly.pdbx_seq_one_letter_code
_entity_poly.pdbx_strand_id
1 'polypeptide(L)'
;MFQLLGQLLQQDSEIGMILQSLFSFAFIIYLFYAQRIQAMTMLRQIETSLRKVKSLRDDGRKIAIETIKKFGKPERDPTPQVERFMDHFMIPPITMDPAGVVQKLGKIINVREFTFEREVAQMAPEATQAQRNNLENLLA
;
A
#
# COMPACT_ATOMS: atom_id res chain seq x y z
N MET A 1 -27.29 29.34 11.53
CA MET A 1 -26.29 29.64 10.47
C MET A 1 -26.76 29.27 9.06
N PHE A 2 -27.50 28.16 8.84
CA PHE A 2 -28.11 27.86 7.52
C PHE A 2 -29.39 28.65 7.18
N GLN A 3 -30.06 29.24 8.18
CA GLN A 3 -31.28 30.03 7.97
C GLN A 3 -31.03 31.48 7.48
N LEU A 4 -29.85 32.04 7.73
CA LEU A 4 -29.49 33.41 7.29
C LEU A 4 -29.22 33.49 5.78
N LEU A 5 -28.79 32.38 5.16
CA LEU A 5 -28.63 32.27 3.70
C LEU A 5 -29.97 32.09 2.97
N GLY A 6 -30.98 31.53 3.63
CA GLY A 6 -32.33 31.38 3.06
C GLY A 6 -33.12 32.68 3.01
N GLN A 7 -32.88 33.62 3.93
CA GLN A 7 -33.57 34.92 3.99
C GLN A 7 -32.99 36.00 3.06
N LEU A 8 -31.79 35.80 2.50
CA LEU A 8 -31.23 36.66 1.45
C LEU A 8 -31.68 36.27 0.03
N LEU A 9 -32.35 35.13 -0.12
CA LEU A 9 -32.83 34.59 -1.39
C LEU A 9 -34.33 34.78 -1.64
N GLN A 10 -35.08 35.35 -0.69
CA GLN A 10 -36.42 35.87 -0.95
C GLN A 10 -36.33 37.36 -1.23
N GLN A 11 -35.93 37.67 -2.46
CA GLN A 11 -36.21 38.98 -3.05
C GLN A 11 -37.12 38.71 -4.25
N ASP A 12 -38.43 38.95 -4.06
CA ASP A 12 -39.46 38.97 -5.11
C ASP A 12 -39.24 40.14 -6.09
N SER A 13 -38.02 40.29 -6.58
CA SER A 13 -37.60 41.34 -7.50
C SER A 13 -36.86 40.67 -8.66
N GLU A 14 -37.20 41.05 -9.89
CA GLU A 14 -36.59 40.49 -11.12
C GLU A 14 -35.06 40.59 -11.09
N ILE A 15 -34.52 41.64 -10.45
CA ILE A 15 -33.09 41.85 -10.22
C ILE A 15 -32.49 40.77 -9.31
N GLY A 16 -33.21 40.35 -8.27
CA GLY A 16 -32.80 39.28 -7.36
C GLY A 16 -32.72 37.93 -8.07
N MET A 17 -33.69 37.62 -8.94
CA MET A 17 -33.66 36.40 -9.76
C MET A 17 -32.48 36.39 -10.73
N ILE A 18 -32.18 37.53 -11.37
CA ILE A 18 -31.01 37.66 -12.26
C ILE A 18 -29.71 37.44 -11.48
N LEU A 19 -29.57 38.07 -10.31
CA LEU A 19 -28.39 37.94 -9.47
C LEU A 19 -28.20 36.49 -8.97
N GLN A 20 -29.29 35.84 -8.54
CA GLN A 20 -29.29 34.45 -8.10
C GLN A 20 -28.92 33.48 -9.22
N SER A 21 -29.43 33.71 -10.43
CA SER A 21 -29.10 32.90 -11.61
C SER A 21 -27.62 33.03 -11.98
N LEU A 22 -27.09 34.26 -11.97
CA LEU A 22 -25.67 34.52 -12.25
C LEU A 22 -24.76 33.89 -11.19
N PHE A 23 -25.13 33.99 -9.91
CA PHE A 23 -24.43 33.32 -8.81
C PHE A 23 -24.47 31.79 -8.96
N SER A 24 -25.63 31.23 -9.33
CA SER A 24 -25.79 29.78 -9.55
C SER A 24 -24.91 29.28 -10.68
N PHE A 25 -24.81 30.04 -11.78
CA PHE A 25 -23.95 29.69 -12.91
C PHE A 25 -22.46 29.74 -12.51
N ALA A 26 -22.04 30.78 -11.78
CA ALA A 26 -20.69 30.86 -11.25
C ALA A 26 -20.36 29.70 -10.29
N PHE A 27 -21.33 29.28 -9.47
CA PHE A 27 -21.18 28.16 -8.55
C PHE A 27 -21.02 26.82 -9.28
N ILE A 28 -21.77 26.59 -10.36
CA ILE A 28 -21.61 25.39 -11.18
C ILE A 28 -20.19 25.31 -11.75
N ILE A 29 -19.68 26.41 -12.31
CA ILE A 29 -18.30 26.48 -12.80
C ILE A 29 -17.32 26.15 -11.66
N TYR A 30 -17.49 26.78 -10.50
CA TYR A 30 -16.66 26.53 -9.32
C TYR A 30 -16.64 25.05 -8.90
N LEU A 31 -17.78 24.36 -8.88
CA LEU A 31 -17.86 22.95 -8.50
C LEU A 31 -17.00 22.05 -9.41
N PHE A 32 -17.00 22.28 -10.71
CA PHE A 32 -16.15 21.53 -11.64
C PHE A 32 -14.66 21.73 -11.34
N TYR A 33 -14.24 22.95 -10.99
CA TYR A 33 -12.85 23.24 -10.61
C TYR A 33 -12.51 22.68 -9.22
N ALA A 34 -13.44 22.74 -8.26
CA ALA A 34 -13.24 22.25 -6.90
C ALA A 34 -12.95 20.74 -6.89
N GLN A 35 -13.69 19.95 -7.68
CA GLN A 35 -13.45 18.51 -7.82
C GLN A 35 -12.04 18.19 -8.35
N ARG A 36 -11.52 18.97 -9.32
CA ARG A 36 -10.16 18.81 -9.85
C ARG A 36 -9.10 19.08 -8.78
N ILE A 37 -9.30 20.11 -7.97
CA ILE A 37 -8.40 20.46 -6.85
C ILE A 37 -8.41 19.36 -5.78
N GLN A 38 -9.60 18.82 -5.47
CA GLN A 38 -9.75 17.72 -4.53
C GLN A 38 -9.00 16.46 -5.01
N ALA A 39 -9.16 16.09 -6.29
CA ALA A 39 -8.45 14.95 -6.88
C ALA A 39 -6.92 15.13 -6.83
N MET A 40 -6.41 16.32 -7.14
CA MET A 40 -4.97 16.61 -7.02
C MET A 40 -4.46 16.47 -5.58
N THR A 41 -5.25 16.92 -4.59
CA THR A 41 -4.87 16.82 -3.18
C THR A 41 -4.86 15.37 -2.73
N MET A 42 -5.84 14.58 -3.15
CA MET A 42 -5.91 13.14 -2.88
C MET A 42 -4.72 12.40 -3.49
N LEU A 43 -4.35 12.71 -4.75
CA LEU A 43 -3.17 12.12 -5.39
C LEU A 43 -1.88 12.42 -4.63
N ARG A 44 -1.70 13.66 -4.13
CA ARG A 44 -0.54 14.03 -3.31
C ARG A 44 -0.49 13.28 -1.98
N GLN A 45 -1.64 13.02 -1.37
CA GLN A 45 -1.72 12.21 -0.14
C GLN A 45 -1.32 10.76 -0.42
N ILE A 46 -1.84 10.17 -1.50
CA ILE A 46 -1.46 8.81 -1.93
C ILE A 46 0.04 8.76 -2.21
N GLU A 47 0.59 9.73 -2.95
CA GLU A 47 2.01 9.82 -3.24
C GLU A 47 2.86 9.89 -1.96
N THR A 48 2.46 10.70 -0.99
CA THR A 48 3.17 10.82 0.29
C THR A 48 3.14 9.50 1.06
N SER A 49 2.00 8.81 1.10
CA SER A 49 1.88 7.50 1.73
C SER A 49 2.72 6.44 1.02
N LEU A 50 2.73 6.43 -0.32
CA LEU A 50 3.58 5.54 -1.11
C LEU A 50 5.06 5.81 -0.88
N ARG A 51 5.47 7.09 -0.76
CA ARG A 51 6.87 7.45 -0.43
C ARG A 51 7.28 6.90 0.94
N LYS A 52 6.40 6.93 1.94
CA LYS A 52 6.65 6.32 3.26
C LYS A 52 6.81 4.81 3.17
N VAL A 53 5.90 4.13 2.47
CA VAL A 53 5.98 2.66 2.26
C VAL A 53 7.26 2.29 1.52
N LYS A 54 7.65 3.06 0.50
CA LYS A 54 8.91 2.86 -0.22
C LYS A 54 10.12 3.00 0.70
N SER A 55 10.16 4.03 1.55
CA SER A 55 11.24 4.21 2.53
C SER A 55 11.36 3.00 3.46
N LEU A 56 10.23 2.55 4.03
CA LEU A 56 10.22 1.38 4.92
C LEU A 56 10.69 0.11 4.19
N ARG A 57 10.29 -0.10 2.94
CA ARG A 57 10.77 -1.21 2.12
C ARG A 57 12.28 -1.12 1.87
N ASP A 58 12.79 0.06 1.53
CA ASP A 58 14.22 0.27 1.28
C ASP A 58 15.07 0.09 2.55
N ASP A 59 14.59 0.54 3.70
CA ASP A 59 15.23 0.35 5.00
C ASP A 59 15.21 -1.13 5.43
N GLY A 60 14.07 -1.81 5.25
CA GLY A 60 13.94 -3.25 5.49
C GLY A 60 14.89 -4.07 4.62
N ARG A 61 15.00 -3.73 3.32
CA ARG A 61 15.97 -4.34 2.40
C ARG A 61 17.40 -4.21 2.92
N LYS A 62 17.78 -3.01 3.37
CA LYS A 62 19.12 -2.76 3.89
C LYS A 62 19.41 -3.61 5.14
N ILE A 63 18.49 -3.63 6.10
CA ILE A 63 18.62 -4.42 7.33
C ILE A 63 18.71 -5.92 7.01
N ALA A 64 17.91 -6.42 6.06
CA ALA A 64 17.93 -7.82 5.64
C ALA A 64 19.30 -8.22 5.07
N ILE A 65 19.84 -7.43 4.15
CA ILE A 65 21.15 -7.68 3.53
C ILE A 65 22.26 -7.65 4.60
N GLU A 66 22.25 -6.66 5.49
CA GLU A 66 23.23 -6.55 6.58
C GLU A 66 23.16 -7.75 7.54
N THR A 67 21.96 -8.19 7.88
CA THR A 67 21.73 -9.33 8.78
C THR A 67 22.21 -10.64 8.15
N ILE A 68 21.93 -10.87 6.87
CA ILE A 68 22.40 -12.05 6.14
C ILE A 68 23.93 -12.03 6.01
N LYS A 69 24.54 -10.88 5.72
CA LYS A 69 26.01 -10.75 5.67
C LYS A 69 26.65 -11.04 7.03
N LYS A 70 26.01 -10.65 8.13
CA LYS A 70 26.52 -10.86 9.49
C LYS A 70 26.43 -12.30 9.98
N PHE A 71 25.31 -12.99 9.72
CA PHE A 71 25.04 -14.32 10.30
C PHE A 71 25.19 -15.47 9.30
N GLY A 72 24.97 -15.23 8.01
CA GLY A 72 24.99 -16.27 6.98
C GLY A 72 26.34 -16.48 6.29
N LYS A 73 27.24 -15.48 6.36
CA LYS A 73 28.50 -15.41 5.62
C LYS A 73 28.44 -16.03 4.21
N PRO A 74 27.54 -15.54 3.34
CA PRO A 74 27.37 -16.13 2.02
C PRO A 74 28.65 -15.98 1.19
N GLU A 75 28.99 -17.01 0.41
CA GLU A 75 30.17 -17.01 -0.49
C GLU A 75 30.06 -15.96 -1.62
N ARG A 76 28.84 -15.50 -1.92
CA ARG A 76 28.52 -14.53 -2.98
C ARG A 76 27.60 -13.43 -2.45
N ASP A 77 27.59 -12.26 -3.10
CA ASP A 77 26.73 -11.15 -2.66
C ASP A 77 25.25 -11.58 -2.61
N PRO A 78 24.59 -11.53 -1.43
CA PRO A 78 23.21 -12.02 -1.26
C PRO A 78 22.16 -11.06 -1.83
N THR A 79 22.54 -9.83 -2.20
CA THR A 79 21.62 -8.77 -2.66
C THR A 79 20.59 -9.25 -3.70
N PRO A 80 20.98 -9.92 -4.81
CA PRO A 80 20.02 -10.31 -5.84
C PRO A 80 19.07 -11.43 -5.38
N GLN A 81 19.46 -12.22 -4.38
CA GLN A 81 18.61 -13.29 -3.83
C GLN A 81 17.58 -12.69 -2.88
N VAL A 82 18.01 -11.77 -2.02
CA VAL A 82 17.14 -11.03 -1.10
C VAL A 82 16.11 -10.21 -1.86
N GLU A 83 16.51 -9.52 -2.93
CA GLU A 83 15.57 -8.74 -3.76
C GLU A 83 14.49 -9.61 -4.39
N ARG A 84 14.87 -10.75 -4.98
CA ARG A 84 13.90 -11.70 -5.55
C ARG A 84 12.95 -12.26 -4.50
N PHE A 85 13.46 -12.53 -3.30
CA PHE A 85 12.65 -13.03 -2.20
C PHE A 85 11.64 -11.97 -1.71
N MET A 86 12.11 -10.73 -1.49
CA MET A 86 11.25 -9.61 -1.08
C MET A 86 10.16 -9.27 -2.11
N ASP A 87 10.39 -9.57 -3.38
CA ASP A 87 9.40 -9.38 -4.44
C ASP A 87 8.39 -10.55 -4.53
N HIS A 88 8.59 -11.64 -3.80
CA HIS A 88 7.67 -12.78 -3.75
C HIS A 88 6.54 -12.53 -2.74
N PHE A 89 5.37 -12.12 -3.23
CA PHE A 89 4.16 -12.01 -2.42
C PHE A 89 3.06 -12.95 -2.93
N MET A 90 2.31 -13.51 -1.98
CA MET A 90 1.12 -14.31 -2.26
C MET A 90 -0.11 -13.50 -1.90
N ILE A 91 -1.10 -13.46 -2.80
CA ILE A 91 -2.40 -12.83 -2.52
C ILE A 91 -3.33 -13.92 -1.97
N PRO A 92 -3.69 -13.91 -0.67
CA PRO A 92 -4.66 -14.85 -0.13
C PRO A 92 -6.07 -14.54 -0.67
N PRO A 93 -6.99 -15.51 -0.67
CA PRO A 93 -8.37 -15.27 -1.06
C PRO A 93 -9.06 -14.33 -0.07
N ILE A 94 -9.92 -13.47 -0.60
CA ILE A 94 -10.64 -12.46 0.19
C ILE A 94 -11.73 -13.11 1.05
N THR A 95 -12.24 -14.29 0.65
CA THR A 95 -13.31 -15.00 1.36
C THR A 95 -13.06 -16.51 1.42
N MET A 96 -13.63 -17.16 2.44
CA MET A 96 -13.62 -18.61 2.62
C MET A 96 -14.65 -19.23 1.66
N ASP A 97 -14.21 -19.64 0.47
CA ASP A 97 -15.07 -20.32 -0.50
C ASP A 97 -15.32 -21.79 -0.09
N PRO A 98 -16.59 -22.23 0.09
CA PRO A 98 -16.94 -23.60 0.47
C PRO A 98 -16.56 -24.67 -0.57
N ALA A 99 -16.15 -24.30 -1.78
CA ALA A 99 -15.80 -25.24 -2.87
C ALA A 99 -14.43 -25.97 -2.71
N GLY A 100 -13.80 -25.94 -1.53
CA GLY A 100 -12.53 -26.64 -1.28
C GLY A 100 -11.27 -25.88 -1.74
N VAL A 101 -11.40 -24.63 -2.18
CA VAL A 101 -10.28 -23.72 -2.52
C VAL A 101 -9.36 -23.50 -1.32
N VAL A 102 -9.93 -23.44 -0.10
CA VAL A 102 -9.17 -23.24 1.15
C VAL A 102 -8.21 -24.40 1.44
N GLN A 103 -8.60 -25.66 1.19
CA GLN A 103 -7.71 -26.81 1.40
C GLN A 103 -6.54 -26.80 0.39
N LYS A 104 -6.79 -26.38 -0.85
CA LYS A 104 -5.75 -26.20 -1.85
C LYS A 104 -4.82 -25.06 -1.48
N LEU A 105 -5.36 -23.94 -0.96
CA LEU A 105 -4.59 -22.83 -0.45
C LEU A 105 -3.69 -23.24 0.72
N GLY A 106 -4.20 -24.01 1.69
CA GLY A 106 -3.41 -24.51 2.81
C GLY A 106 -2.19 -25.30 2.33
N LYS A 107 -2.35 -26.14 1.29
CA LYS A 107 -1.22 -26.84 0.66
C LYS A 107 -0.26 -25.88 -0.06
N ILE A 108 -0.77 -24.86 -0.75
CA ILE A 108 0.07 -23.85 -1.42
C ILE A 108 0.89 -23.04 -0.39
N ILE A 109 0.27 -22.66 0.73
CA ILE A 109 0.95 -21.97 1.83
C ILE A 109 2.05 -22.86 2.42
N ASN A 110 1.77 -24.14 2.67
CA ASN A 110 2.77 -25.07 3.19
C ASN A 110 3.95 -25.29 2.20
N VAL A 111 3.66 -25.37 0.90
CA VAL A 111 4.71 -25.48 -0.13
C VAL A 111 5.54 -24.20 -0.21
N ARG A 112 4.90 -23.03 -0.05
CA ARG A 112 5.60 -21.74 0.00
C ARG A 112 6.55 -21.68 1.20
N GLU A 113 6.07 -22.00 2.40
CA GLU A 113 6.89 -22.02 3.61
C GLU A 113 8.11 -22.93 3.44
N PHE A 114 7.89 -24.16 2.95
CA PHE A 114 8.98 -25.09 2.66
C PHE A 114 9.98 -24.55 1.62
N THR A 115 9.49 -23.79 0.63
CA THR A 115 10.36 -23.16 -0.37
C THR A 115 11.17 -22.02 0.26
N PHE A 116 10.55 -21.25 1.16
CA PHE A 116 11.17 -20.13 1.87
C PHE A 116 12.28 -20.60 2.81
N GLU A 117 12.02 -21.61 3.65
CA GLU A 117 13.04 -22.25 4.49
C GLU A 117 14.25 -22.70 3.67
N ARG A 118 14.02 -23.28 2.48
CA ARG A 118 15.08 -23.76 1.58
C ARG A 118 15.87 -22.63 0.93
N GLU A 119 15.22 -21.55 0.54
CA GLU A 119 15.90 -20.38 -0.02
C GLU A 119 16.76 -19.68 1.04
N VAL A 120 16.26 -19.54 2.27
CA VAL A 120 17.04 -18.99 3.40
C VAL A 120 18.23 -19.88 3.74
N ALA A 121 18.06 -21.21 3.71
CA ALA A 121 19.16 -22.14 3.93
C ALA A 121 20.28 -22.03 2.87
N GLN A 122 19.94 -21.65 1.64
CA GLN A 122 20.94 -21.38 0.58
C GLN A 122 21.60 -20.01 0.74
N MET A 123 20.84 -19.00 1.19
CA MET A 123 21.35 -17.64 1.42
C MET A 123 22.26 -17.53 2.65
N ALA A 124 22.07 -18.38 3.66
CA ALA A 124 22.81 -18.34 4.91
C ALA A 124 23.28 -19.75 5.34
N PRO A 125 24.28 -20.32 4.65
CA PRO A 125 24.73 -21.70 4.90
C PRO A 125 25.39 -21.88 6.27
N GLU A 126 26.06 -20.84 6.79
CA GLU A 126 26.73 -20.91 8.11
C GLU A 126 25.81 -20.54 9.30
N ALA A 127 24.57 -20.12 9.05
CA ALA A 127 23.65 -19.71 10.11
C ALA A 127 23.06 -20.91 10.86
N THR A 128 22.95 -20.78 12.18
CA THR A 128 22.29 -21.78 13.05
C THR A 128 20.81 -21.90 12.71
N GLN A 129 20.16 -23.04 12.98
CA GLN A 129 18.72 -23.20 12.72
C GLN A 129 17.85 -22.07 13.28
N ALA A 130 18.09 -21.65 14.53
CA ALA A 130 17.37 -20.53 15.13
C ALA A 130 17.62 -19.20 14.39
N GLN A 131 18.82 -18.98 13.87
CA GLN A 131 19.15 -17.79 13.09
C GLN A 131 18.49 -17.84 11.71
N ARG A 132 18.40 -19.02 11.08
CA ARG A 132 17.69 -19.21 9.80
C ARG A 132 16.20 -18.93 9.95
N ASN A 133 15.54 -19.44 10.99
CA ASN A 133 14.13 -19.13 11.25
C ASN A 133 13.91 -17.62 11.53
N ASN A 134 14.84 -16.96 12.22
CA ASN A 134 14.77 -15.51 12.43
C ASN A 134 14.99 -14.73 11.12
N LEU A 135 15.86 -15.21 10.23
CA LEU A 135 16.08 -14.62 8.91
C LEU A 135 14.86 -14.79 8.01
N GLU A 136 14.23 -15.95 8.03
CA GLU A 136 12.96 -16.20 7.34
C GLU A 136 11.87 -15.23 7.78
N ASN A 137 11.65 -15.11 9.09
CA ASN A 137 10.68 -14.16 9.65
C ASN A 137 11.01 -12.68 9.37
N LEU A 138 12.28 -12.35 9.16
CA LEU A 138 12.69 -10.99 8.82
C LEU A 138 12.39 -10.66 7.35
N LEU A 139 12.34 -11.69 6.49
CA LEU A 139 12.13 -11.55 5.07
C LEU A 139 10.66 -11.74 4.64
N ALA A 140 9.87 -12.51 5.41
CA ALA A 140 8.46 -12.84 5.16
C ALA A 140 7.49 -11.79 5.73
#